data_AF-A0A7X1Y9W8-F1
#
_entry.id   AF-A0A7X1Y9W8-F1
#
_cell.length_a   1.000
_cell.length_b   1.000
_cell.length_c   1.000
_cell.angle_alpha   90.00
_cell.angle_beta   90.00
_cell.angle_gamma   90.00
#
_symmetry.space_group_name_H-M   'P 1'
#
loop_
_entity.id
_entity.type
_entity.pdbx_description
1 polymer ?
#
loop_
_entity_poly.entity_id
_entity_poly.type
_entity_poly.pdbx_seq_one_letter_code
_entity_poly.pdbx_strand_id
1 'polypeptide(L)'
;MAGQIAFFPVGNGDMTMVRLANADATTIIIDVRIRQAADDPEDDTPDVAGELRKQLLTDADQRPYVDAFLLSHPDEDHCLGVRKHFWLGPIEDYPDDKKPQAEKRIVIREMWSSPMIFRRRNSLGLTLCDDAQAFHVEARRRVLRWKELGYAVVGNAVRVFGEDEGGKTDDIQPILVKTGEMFSTIGGHTYGDFFNARLLAPMPKQDDETEKTLSKNHSSVILSIELAPSSFSQNKTHFLTGGDAHTSIWERIWDRYKDTPEVLEYDLLQAPHHCSWHALSHDSWSTYGEDAEVSEGARSALGQAREGAIIVASSKKVLDDKNDPPCIRAKREYESILDDVNGLFLCVGDKAKPETIRFEITSSGLVRAAVGIAAASSAVAAAAPRAGARK
;
A
#
# COMPACT_ATOMS: atom_id res chain seq x y z
N MET A 1 -15.37 -13.75 4.30
CA MET A 1 -15.69 -12.61 3.39
C MET A 1 -14.94 -12.81 2.09
N ALA A 2 -15.35 -12.19 0.98
CA ALA A 2 -14.55 -12.23 -0.25
C ALA A 2 -13.27 -11.39 -0.06
N GLY A 3 -12.14 -11.87 -0.58
CA GLY A 3 -10.91 -11.09 -0.64
C GLY A 3 -11.07 -9.94 -1.64
N GLN A 4 -10.46 -8.80 -1.37
CA GLN A 4 -10.63 -7.60 -2.20
C GLN A 4 -9.36 -6.76 -2.26
N ILE A 5 -9.12 -6.13 -3.42
CA ILE A 5 -8.16 -5.03 -3.58
C ILE A 5 -8.91 -3.82 -4.13
N ALA A 6 -8.69 -2.63 -3.57
CA ALA A 6 -9.37 -1.42 -3.97
C ALA A 6 -8.41 -0.23 -4.08
N PHE A 7 -8.46 0.49 -5.19
CA PHE A 7 -7.68 1.72 -5.45
C PHE A 7 -8.61 2.93 -5.41
N PHE A 8 -8.38 3.83 -4.45
CA PHE A 8 -9.25 4.96 -4.21
C PHE A 8 -8.89 6.15 -5.11
N PRO A 9 -9.88 6.97 -5.55
CA PRO A 9 -9.66 8.09 -6.44
C PRO A 9 -9.07 9.32 -5.73
N VAL A 10 -7.75 9.31 -5.51
CA VAL A 10 -7.04 10.36 -4.76
C VAL A 10 -6.24 11.34 -5.63
N GLY A 11 -6.29 11.22 -6.96
CA GLY A 11 -5.47 12.00 -7.89
C GLY A 11 -4.08 11.39 -8.05
N ASN A 12 -3.04 12.21 -8.27
CA ASN A 12 -1.65 11.73 -8.26
C ASN A 12 -1.22 11.50 -6.82
N GLY A 13 -1.16 10.25 -6.41
CA GLY A 13 -0.99 9.81 -5.03
C GLY A 13 -1.63 8.45 -4.83
N ASP A 14 -1.28 7.80 -3.72
CA ASP A 14 -1.71 6.43 -3.46
C ASP A 14 -2.66 6.33 -2.27
N MET A 15 -3.65 5.45 -2.45
CA MET A 15 -4.49 4.96 -1.37
C MET A 15 -5.07 3.63 -1.82
N THR A 16 -4.59 2.55 -1.23
CA THR A 16 -4.97 1.18 -1.60
C THR A 16 -5.44 0.42 -0.36
N MET A 17 -6.54 -0.31 -0.50
CA MET A 17 -7.02 -1.25 0.51
C MET A 17 -6.90 -2.68 0.02
N VAL A 18 -6.35 -3.55 0.84
CA VAL A 18 -6.32 -5.01 0.65
C VAL A 18 -7.11 -5.66 1.77
N ARG A 19 -8.04 -6.54 1.42
CA ARG A 19 -8.84 -7.33 2.37
C ARG A 19 -8.65 -8.81 2.12
N LEU A 20 -8.33 -9.55 3.17
CA LEU A 20 -8.15 -10.99 3.10
C LEU A 20 -9.51 -11.71 3.04
N ALA A 21 -9.54 -12.85 2.35
CA ALA A 21 -10.72 -13.72 2.24
C ALA A 21 -10.96 -14.57 3.49
N ASN A 22 -10.68 -14.05 4.68
CA ASN A 22 -10.80 -14.77 5.95
C ASN A 22 -12.11 -14.40 6.70
N ALA A 23 -12.30 -15.03 7.87
CA ALA A 23 -13.46 -14.79 8.72
C ALA A 23 -13.43 -13.40 9.38
N ASP A 24 -12.24 -12.93 9.76
CA ASP A 24 -12.05 -11.64 10.45
C ASP A 24 -12.04 -10.43 9.52
N ALA A 25 -12.10 -10.68 8.20
CA ALA A 25 -12.02 -9.64 7.17
C ALA A 25 -10.82 -8.72 7.32
N THR A 26 -9.66 -9.32 7.61
CA THR A 26 -8.41 -8.62 7.90
C THR A 26 -8.13 -7.59 6.79
N THR A 27 -8.01 -6.33 7.17
CA THR A 27 -7.92 -5.19 6.25
C THR A 27 -6.58 -4.48 6.41
N ILE A 28 -5.84 -4.37 5.31
CA ILE A 28 -4.56 -3.67 5.19
C ILE A 28 -4.80 -2.40 4.38
N ILE A 29 -4.26 -1.27 4.84
CA ILE A 29 -4.14 -0.04 4.06
C ILE A 29 -2.69 0.14 3.62
N ILE A 30 -2.49 0.51 2.36
CA ILE A 30 -1.20 0.81 1.76
C ILE A 30 -1.31 2.24 1.23
N ASP A 31 -0.58 3.14 1.89
CA ASP A 31 -0.59 4.58 1.68
C ASP A 31 -1.98 5.23 1.81
N VAL A 32 -2.00 6.53 2.02
CA VAL A 32 -3.23 7.33 1.95
C VAL A 32 -2.95 8.72 1.40
N ARG A 33 -3.90 9.23 0.64
CA ARG A 33 -3.96 10.65 0.26
C ARG A 33 -5.37 11.19 0.41
N ILE A 34 -5.71 11.56 1.64
CA ILE A 34 -7.01 12.11 1.98
C ILE A 34 -6.90 13.64 1.98
N ARG A 35 -7.35 14.25 0.88
CA ARG A 35 -7.25 15.71 0.67
C ARG A 35 -8.30 16.44 1.52
N GLN A 36 -7.90 17.52 2.17
CA GLN A 36 -8.81 18.36 2.98
C GLN A 36 -10.03 18.88 2.20
N ALA A 37 -9.90 19.08 0.89
CA ALA A 37 -11.01 19.47 0.02
C ALA A 37 -12.18 18.45 0.08
N ALA A 38 -11.90 17.17 0.33
CA ALA A 38 -12.93 16.12 0.48
C ALA A 38 -13.86 16.33 1.70
N ASP A 39 -13.49 17.20 2.64
CA ASP A 39 -14.30 17.52 3.81
C ASP A 39 -15.38 18.59 3.53
N ASP A 40 -15.27 19.29 2.40
CA ASP A 40 -16.30 20.23 1.95
C ASP A 40 -17.30 19.48 1.07
N PRO A 41 -18.58 19.33 1.50
CA PRO A 41 -19.59 18.61 0.70
C PRO A 41 -19.90 19.27 -0.64
N GLU A 42 -19.49 20.52 -0.85
CA GLU A 42 -19.66 21.25 -2.12
C GLU A 42 -18.44 21.13 -3.05
N ASP A 43 -17.32 20.55 -2.61
CA ASP A 43 -16.15 20.28 -3.45
C ASP A 43 -16.31 18.94 -4.20
N ASP A 44 -15.85 18.89 -5.45
CA ASP A 44 -15.93 17.69 -6.30
C ASP A 44 -14.89 16.60 -5.92
N THR A 45 -14.04 16.85 -4.92
CA THR A 45 -13.05 15.88 -4.45
C THR A 45 -13.74 14.66 -3.81
N PRO A 46 -13.42 13.43 -4.25
CA PRO A 46 -14.03 12.23 -3.68
C PRO A 46 -13.79 12.07 -2.18
N ASP A 47 -14.86 11.80 -1.42
CA ASP A 47 -14.81 11.44 0.01
C ASP A 47 -14.32 9.99 0.21
N VAL A 48 -13.03 9.79 -0.04
CA VAL A 48 -12.35 8.51 0.13
C VAL A 48 -12.26 8.10 1.61
N ALA A 49 -12.33 9.06 2.54
CA ALA A 49 -12.28 8.81 3.98
C ALA A 49 -13.57 8.20 4.50
N GLY A 50 -14.72 8.72 4.06
CA GLY A 50 -16.03 8.16 4.31
C GLY A 50 -16.24 6.84 3.57
N GLU A 51 -15.77 6.72 2.33
CA GLU A 51 -15.79 5.46 1.59
C GLU A 51 -14.97 4.36 2.27
N LEU A 52 -13.79 4.68 2.80
CA LEU A 52 -13.00 3.75 3.59
C LEU A 52 -13.78 3.32 4.85
N ARG A 53 -14.29 4.29 5.64
CA ARG A 53 -15.03 4.00 6.89
C ARG A 53 -16.22 3.06 6.70
N LYS A 54 -16.96 3.19 5.58
CA LYS A 54 -18.08 2.28 5.24
C LYS A 54 -17.65 0.82 5.09
N GLN A 55 -16.37 0.57 4.88
CA GLN A 55 -15.81 -0.76 4.68
C GLN A 55 -15.08 -1.30 5.91
N LEU A 56 -14.85 -0.48 6.94
CA LEU A 56 -14.10 -0.91 8.12
C LEU A 56 -15.00 -1.56 9.17
N LEU A 57 -14.46 -2.58 9.82
CA LEU A 57 -15.03 -3.12 11.04
C LEU A 57 -14.73 -2.19 12.23
N THR A 58 -15.47 -2.41 13.32
CA THR A 58 -15.28 -1.71 14.58
C THR A 58 -14.83 -2.68 15.67
N ASP A 59 -14.01 -2.20 16.60
CA ASP A 59 -13.61 -2.99 17.77
C ASP A 59 -14.70 -2.98 18.85
N ALA A 60 -14.40 -3.60 20.00
CA ALA A 60 -15.33 -3.68 21.13
C ALA A 60 -15.77 -2.31 21.67
N ASP A 61 -14.91 -1.28 21.54
CA ASP A 61 -15.17 0.11 21.94
C ASP A 61 -15.81 0.93 20.81
N GLN A 62 -16.26 0.26 19.75
CA GLN A 62 -16.86 0.86 18.55
C GLN A 62 -15.90 1.78 17.78
N ARG A 63 -14.58 1.57 17.87
CA ARG A 63 -13.58 2.33 17.12
C ARG A 63 -13.38 1.67 15.75
N PRO A 64 -13.48 2.42 14.63
CA PRO A 64 -13.17 1.86 13.31
C PRO A 64 -11.67 1.52 13.27
N TYR A 65 -11.29 0.40 12.64
CA TYR A 65 -9.89 -0.02 12.60
C TYR A 65 -9.45 -0.59 11.26
N VAL A 66 -8.15 -0.57 11.05
CA VAL A 66 -7.43 -1.38 10.06
C VAL A 66 -6.47 -2.30 10.80
N ASP A 67 -6.29 -3.52 10.29
CA ASP A 67 -5.41 -4.51 10.92
C ASP A 67 -3.94 -4.19 10.67
N ALA A 68 -3.62 -3.65 9.49
CA ALA A 68 -2.31 -3.07 9.19
C ALA A 68 -2.40 -1.79 8.37
N PHE A 69 -1.41 -0.91 8.53
CA PHE A 69 -1.20 0.25 7.68
C PHE A 69 0.28 0.34 7.28
N LEU A 70 0.57 0.09 6.01
CA LEU A 70 1.84 0.35 5.34
C LEU A 70 1.94 1.78 4.81
N LEU A 71 3.02 2.47 5.20
CA LEU A 71 3.50 3.65 4.49
C LEU A 71 4.71 3.27 3.63
N SER A 72 4.59 3.40 2.32
CA SER A 72 5.62 3.00 1.35
C SER A 72 6.81 3.97 1.35
N HIS A 73 6.57 5.28 1.35
CA HIS A 73 7.57 6.34 1.52
C HIS A 73 6.90 7.61 2.11
N PRO A 74 7.68 8.59 2.60
CA PRO A 74 7.13 9.69 3.39
C PRO A 74 6.76 10.94 2.57
N ASP A 75 6.56 10.81 1.26
CA ASP A 75 6.10 11.94 0.45
C ASP A 75 4.61 12.20 0.71
N GLU A 76 4.19 13.46 0.53
CA GLU A 76 2.88 13.93 0.98
C GLU A 76 1.74 13.18 0.29
N ASP A 77 1.88 12.84 -0.98
CA ASP A 77 0.89 12.12 -1.77
C ASP A 77 0.73 10.63 -1.40
N HIS A 78 1.44 10.15 -0.37
CA HIS A 78 1.31 8.81 0.20
C HIS A 78 0.92 8.81 1.69
N CYS A 79 0.92 9.98 2.34
CA CYS A 79 0.56 10.10 3.77
C CYS A 79 -0.42 11.24 4.10
N LEU A 80 -0.85 12.05 3.13
CA LEU A 80 -1.70 13.21 3.39
C LEU A 80 -2.99 12.80 4.11
N GLY A 81 -3.28 13.49 5.22
CA GLY A 81 -4.51 13.30 6.00
C GLY A 81 -4.41 12.22 7.07
N VAL A 82 -3.28 11.54 7.25
CA VAL A 82 -3.10 10.54 8.31
C VAL A 82 -3.43 11.11 9.69
N ARG A 83 -2.90 12.28 10.06
CA ARG A 83 -3.12 12.89 11.39
C ARG A 83 -4.59 13.15 11.69
N LYS A 84 -5.34 13.50 10.64
CA LYS A 84 -6.75 13.82 10.75
C LYS A 84 -7.61 12.57 10.85
N HIS A 85 -7.35 11.56 10.02
CA HIS A 85 -8.25 10.42 9.86
C HIS A 85 -7.84 9.17 10.64
N PHE A 86 -6.60 9.07 11.11
CA PHE A 86 -6.06 7.92 11.84
C PHE A 86 -5.56 8.33 13.23
N TRP A 87 -5.65 7.39 14.19
CA TRP A 87 -5.13 7.60 15.54
C TRP A 87 -3.64 7.28 15.58
N LEU A 88 -2.85 8.31 15.90
CA LEU A 88 -1.40 8.23 16.08
C LEU A 88 -1.08 8.49 17.56
N GLY A 89 -1.08 7.41 18.35
CA GLY A 89 -0.78 7.47 19.76
C GLY A 89 -1.05 6.13 20.44
N PRO A 90 -0.78 6.02 21.75
CA PRO A 90 -1.15 4.86 22.54
C PRO A 90 -2.66 4.62 22.46
N ILE A 91 -3.08 3.36 22.27
CA ILE A 91 -4.50 3.02 22.16
C ILE A 91 -5.26 3.34 23.47
N GLU A 92 -4.55 3.27 24.60
CA GLU A 92 -5.05 3.64 25.92
C GLU A 92 -5.46 5.13 26.03
N ASP A 93 -4.91 5.98 25.16
CA ASP A 93 -5.17 7.42 25.12
C ASP A 93 -6.14 7.82 24.00
N TYR A 94 -6.80 6.86 23.35
CA TYR A 94 -7.70 7.12 22.23
C TYR A 94 -8.84 8.07 22.65
N PRO A 95 -8.95 9.28 22.07
CA PRO A 95 -9.79 10.32 22.64
C PRO A 95 -11.16 10.41 21.96
N ASP A 96 -11.42 9.61 20.93
CA ASP A 96 -12.60 9.74 20.09
C ASP A 96 -13.73 8.76 20.48
N ASP A 97 -13.62 8.06 21.62
CA ASP A 97 -14.63 7.06 22.06
C ASP A 97 -16.04 7.62 22.14
N LYS A 98 -16.15 8.89 22.54
CA LYS A 98 -17.41 9.61 22.71
C LYS A 98 -17.84 10.38 21.45
N LYS A 99 -17.05 10.35 20.37
CA LYS A 99 -17.39 11.04 19.11
C LYS A 99 -18.38 10.21 18.28
N PRO A 100 -19.17 10.86 17.42
CA PRO A 100 -19.96 10.17 16.40
C PRO A 100 -19.08 9.26 15.54
N GLN A 101 -19.63 8.14 15.06
CA GLN A 101 -18.87 7.11 14.34
C GLN A 101 -18.11 7.66 13.12
N ALA A 102 -18.71 8.61 12.39
CA ALA A 102 -18.10 9.24 11.22
C ALA A 102 -16.87 10.11 11.57
N GLU A 103 -16.81 10.65 12.80
CA GLU A 103 -15.75 11.54 13.28
C GLU A 103 -14.63 10.80 14.01
N LYS A 104 -14.83 9.52 14.34
CA LYS A 104 -13.81 8.69 14.98
C LYS A 104 -12.61 8.53 14.04
N ARG A 105 -11.41 8.73 14.59
CA ARG A 105 -10.17 8.35 13.90
C ARG A 105 -10.02 6.85 13.82
N ILE A 106 -9.50 6.38 12.69
CA ILE A 106 -9.29 4.95 12.44
C ILE A 106 -8.10 4.48 13.28
N VAL A 107 -8.29 3.42 14.05
CA VAL A 107 -7.23 2.76 14.80
C VAL A 107 -6.36 1.96 13.85
N ILE A 108 -5.04 2.13 13.96
CA ILE A 108 -4.05 1.29 13.27
C ILE A 108 -3.59 0.21 14.23
N ARG A 109 -4.03 -1.04 14.03
CA ARG A 109 -3.68 -2.16 14.92
C ARG A 109 -2.20 -2.51 14.85
N GLU A 110 -1.66 -2.63 13.65
CA GLU A 110 -0.23 -2.79 13.37
C GLU A 110 0.25 -1.75 12.35
N MET A 111 1.31 -0.99 12.68
CA MET A 111 1.93 -0.07 11.72
C MET A 111 3.05 -0.75 10.97
N TRP A 112 3.11 -0.56 9.66
CA TRP A 112 4.13 -1.09 8.79
C TRP A 112 4.97 0.07 8.27
N SER A 113 6.26 0.07 8.61
CA SER A 113 7.14 1.19 8.33
C SER A 113 8.57 0.72 8.09
N SER A 114 9.32 1.50 7.32
CA SER A 114 10.75 1.29 7.16
C SER A 114 11.55 2.49 7.71
N PRO A 115 12.65 2.28 8.44
CA PRO A 115 13.55 3.38 8.79
C PRO A 115 14.31 3.91 7.57
N MET A 116 14.58 3.07 6.57
CA MET A 116 15.39 3.43 5.40
C MET A 116 14.71 4.46 4.50
N ILE A 117 13.39 4.39 4.32
CA ILE A 117 12.64 5.37 3.51
C ILE A 117 12.74 6.78 4.11
N PHE A 118 12.68 6.91 5.44
CA PHE A 118 12.82 8.21 6.12
C PHE A 118 14.26 8.72 6.08
N ARG A 119 15.25 7.84 6.22
CA ARG A 119 16.67 8.23 6.16
C ARG A 119 17.07 8.75 4.79
N ARG A 120 16.71 8.01 3.74
CA ARG A 120 16.97 8.40 2.34
C ARG A 120 16.21 9.66 1.96
N ARG A 121 15.01 9.86 2.50
CA ARG A 121 14.32 11.15 2.33
C ARG A 121 15.06 12.29 3.03
N ASN A 122 15.45 12.09 4.29
CA ASN A 122 16.15 13.11 5.07
C ASN A 122 17.54 13.45 4.51
N SER A 123 18.24 12.51 3.86
CA SER A 123 19.55 12.74 3.24
C SER A 123 19.49 13.73 2.07
N LEU A 124 18.32 13.89 1.45
CA LEU A 124 18.07 14.90 0.41
C LEU A 124 17.87 16.32 0.98
N GLY A 125 17.85 16.48 2.30
CA GLY A 125 17.57 17.77 2.96
C GLY A 125 16.12 18.23 2.81
N LEU A 126 15.21 17.33 2.42
CA LEU A 126 13.80 17.64 2.18
C LEU A 126 13.03 17.56 3.50
N THR A 127 12.25 18.61 3.78
CA THR A 127 11.38 18.66 4.95
C THR A 127 10.21 17.70 4.76
N LEU A 128 10.01 16.82 5.75
CA LEU A 128 8.82 15.97 5.83
C LEU A 128 7.58 16.84 6.06
N CYS A 129 6.47 16.51 5.42
CA CYS A 129 5.20 17.14 5.78
C CYS A 129 4.78 16.68 7.19
N ASP A 130 3.85 17.43 7.78
CA ASP A 130 3.34 17.16 9.12
C ASP A 130 2.81 15.73 9.30
N ASP A 131 2.09 15.21 8.30
CA ASP A 131 1.54 13.85 8.33
C ASP A 131 2.64 12.79 8.34
N ALA A 132 3.66 12.93 7.49
CA ALA A 132 4.79 12.02 7.44
C ALA A 132 5.60 12.07 8.75
N GLN A 133 5.80 13.26 9.33
CA GLN A 133 6.46 13.41 10.62
C GLN A 133 5.67 12.72 11.74
N ALA A 134 4.34 12.88 11.77
CA ALA A 134 3.51 12.24 12.78
C ALA A 134 3.52 10.71 12.65
N PHE A 135 3.44 10.18 11.43
CA PHE A 135 3.56 8.73 11.19
C PHE A 135 4.92 8.20 11.65
N HIS A 136 6.01 8.92 11.34
CA HIS A 136 7.36 8.56 11.77
C HIS A 136 7.51 8.52 13.31
N VAL A 137 7.00 9.55 13.99
CA VAL A 137 7.04 9.64 15.45
C VAL A 137 6.28 8.47 16.09
N GLU A 138 5.10 8.15 15.58
CA GLU A 138 4.29 7.05 16.09
C GLU A 138 4.94 5.68 15.83
N ALA A 139 5.46 5.43 14.62
CA ALA A 139 6.19 4.20 14.32
C ALA A 139 7.39 4.02 15.26
N ARG A 140 8.16 5.09 15.51
CA ARG A 140 9.28 5.09 16.44
C ARG A 140 8.83 4.84 17.89
N ARG A 141 7.71 5.43 18.33
CA ARG A 141 7.13 5.17 19.66
C ARG A 141 6.83 3.68 19.84
N ARG A 142 6.20 3.04 18.85
CA ARG A 142 5.87 1.61 18.88
C ARG A 142 7.12 0.72 18.91
N VAL A 143 8.15 1.05 18.14
CA VAL A 143 9.44 0.32 18.18
C VAL A 143 10.10 0.45 19.56
N LEU A 144 10.14 1.65 20.14
CA LEU A 144 10.72 1.86 21.47
C LEU A 144 9.95 1.09 22.55
N ARG A 145 8.61 1.10 22.48
CA ARG A 145 7.77 0.30 23.39
C ARG A 145 8.01 -1.20 23.24
N TRP A 146 8.20 -1.69 22.01
CA TRP A 146 8.58 -3.08 21.78
C TRP A 146 9.92 -3.42 22.41
N LYS A 147 10.95 -2.59 22.24
CA LYS A 147 12.27 -2.79 22.88
C LYS A 147 12.18 -2.82 24.41
N GLU A 148 11.28 -2.03 24.99
CA GLU A 148 11.07 -1.98 26.45
C GLU A 148 10.35 -3.23 26.98
N LEU A 149 9.31 -3.69 26.28
CA LEU A 149 8.40 -4.72 26.80
C LEU A 149 8.63 -6.12 26.22
N GLY A 150 9.20 -6.23 25.02
CA GLY A 150 9.33 -7.48 24.26
C GLY A 150 8.02 -8.01 23.67
N TYR A 151 6.91 -7.28 23.82
CA TYR A 151 5.61 -7.57 23.21
C TYR A 151 4.84 -6.27 22.90
N ALA A 152 3.79 -6.35 22.09
CA ALA A 152 2.88 -5.24 21.82
C ALA A 152 1.44 -5.70 21.90
N VAL A 153 0.59 -4.84 22.48
CA VAL A 153 -0.86 -5.01 22.45
C VAL A 153 -1.43 -4.49 21.13
N VAL A 154 -2.62 -4.96 20.75
CA VAL A 154 -3.35 -4.46 19.57
C VAL A 154 -3.47 -2.93 19.63
N GLY A 155 -3.16 -2.25 18.53
CA GLY A 155 -3.13 -0.78 18.47
C GLY A 155 -1.77 -0.17 18.82
N ASN A 156 -0.83 -0.95 19.34
CA ASN A 156 0.55 -0.56 19.62
C ASN A 156 1.58 -1.39 18.84
N ALA A 157 1.14 -2.35 18.00
CA ALA A 157 2.03 -3.21 17.24
C ALA A 157 2.68 -2.47 16.06
N VAL A 158 3.90 -2.87 15.71
CA VAL A 158 4.66 -2.34 14.58
C VAL A 158 5.42 -3.46 13.89
N ARG A 159 5.53 -3.35 12.57
CA ARG A 159 6.44 -4.10 11.73
C ARG A 159 7.45 -3.18 11.10
N VAL A 160 8.70 -3.58 11.16
CA VAL A 160 9.84 -2.86 10.62
C VAL A 160 10.30 -3.56 9.34
N PHE A 161 10.25 -2.84 8.22
CA PHE A 161 10.70 -3.35 6.93
C PHE A 161 12.11 -2.85 6.59
N GLY A 162 13.03 -3.78 6.34
CA GLY A 162 14.42 -3.50 6.00
C GLY A 162 15.30 -3.22 7.22
N GLU A 163 16.56 -3.66 7.13
CA GLU A 163 17.57 -3.45 8.18
C GLU A 163 17.97 -1.97 8.28
N ASP A 164 18.12 -1.47 9.50
CA ASP A 164 18.59 -0.11 9.76
C ASP A 164 20.11 -0.08 9.97
N GLU A 165 20.71 1.10 9.82
CA GLU A 165 22.14 1.29 9.98
C GLU A 165 22.59 1.21 11.45
N GLY A 166 23.80 0.70 11.66
CA GLY A 166 24.46 0.73 12.97
C GLY A 166 23.83 -0.18 14.02
N GLY A 167 23.27 -1.32 13.58
CA GLY A 167 22.71 -2.35 14.47
C GLY A 167 21.41 -1.96 15.17
N LYS A 168 20.74 -0.89 14.72
CA LYS A 168 19.50 -0.39 15.35
C LYS A 168 18.31 -1.36 15.26
N THR A 169 18.42 -2.36 14.37
CA THR A 169 17.44 -3.44 14.17
C THR A 169 17.87 -4.76 14.83
N ASP A 170 19.05 -4.83 15.45
CA ASP A 170 19.64 -6.09 15.97
C ASP A 170 19.00 -6.60 17.27
N ASP A 171 18.07 -5.85 17.84
CA ASP A 171 17.34 -6.17 19.07
C ASP A 171 15.83 -6.29 18.83
N ILE A 172 15.37 -6.21 17.57
CA ILE A 172 13.95 -6.23 17.20
C ILE A 172 13.63 -7.24 16.09
N GLN A 173 14.43 -8.30 15.96
CA GLN A 173 14.22 -9.37 14.98
C GLN A 173 12.78 -9.91 14.92
N PRO A 174 12.05 -10.09 16.04
CA PRO A 174 10.68 -10.60 15.98
C PRO A 174 9.67 -9.70 15.23
N ILE A 175 10.00 -8.41 15.05
CA ILE A 175 9.17 -7.44 14.33
C ILE A 175 9.88 -6.90 13.08
N LEU A 176 11.05 -7.44 12.73
CA LEU A 176 11.83 -7.06 11.55
C LEU A 176 11.53 -8.04 10.42
N VAL A 177 11.33 -7.52 9.22
CA VAL A 177 11.32 -8.29 7.98
C VAL A 177 12.44 -7.76 7.09
N LYS A 178 13.40 -8.61 6.75
CA LYS A 178 14.56 -8.23 5.95
C LYS A 178 14.25 -8.23 4.46
N THR A 179 15.01 -7.47 3.67
CA THR A 179 14.85 -7.45 2.22
C THR A 179 15.11 -8.85 1.65
N GLY A 180 14.14 -9.37 0.90
CA GLY A 180 14.09 -10.72 0.35
C GLY A 180 13.30 -11.72 1.20
N GLU A 181 13.00 -11.39 2.46
CA GLU A 181 12.27 -12.26 3.38
C GLU A 181 10.76 -12.27 3.07
N MET A 182 10.13 -13.42 3.31
CA MET A 182 8.67 -13.55 3.30
C MET A 182 8.09 -13.47 4.71
N PHE A 183 6.92 -12.88 4.83
CA PHE A 183 6.14 -12.87 6.06
C PHE A 183 4.66 -13.15 5.77
N SER A 184 3.98 -13.72 6.77
CA SER A 184 2.56 -14.04 6.67
C SER A 184 1.77 -13.67 7.93
N THR A 185 2.40 -12.96 8.87
CA THR A 185 1.75 -12.54 10.11
C THR A 185 1.19 -11.13 9.99
N ILE A 186 0.10 -10.81 10.68
CA ILE A 186 -0.45 -9.45 10.82
C ILE A 186 -0.96 -9.29 12.25
N GLY A 187 -0.48 -8.27 12.97
CA GLY A 187 -0.91 -8.01 14.35
C GLY A 187 -0.71 -9.19 15.31
N GLY A 188 0.35 -9.98 15.11
CA GLY A 188 0.67 -11.17 15.92
C GLY A 188 -0.06 -12.46 15.53
N HIS A 189 -0.94 -12.44 14.52
CA HIS A 189 -1.64 -13.61 14.01
C HIS A 189 -1.04 -14.08 12.69
N THR A 190 -0.96 -15.40 12.45
CA THR A 190 -0.46 -15.98 11.20
C THR A 190 -1.58 -16.22 10.20
N TYR A 191 -1.41 -15.74 8.97
CA TYR A 191 -2.38 -15.83 7.88
C TYR A 191 -1.82 -16.54 6.64
N GLY A 192 -0.82 -17.41 6.76
CA GLY A 192 -0.12 -18.03 5.61
C GLY A 192 -1.00 -18.72 4.56
N ASP A 193 -2.19 -19.19 4.97
CA ASP A 193 -3.18 -19.79 4.06
C ASP A 193 -3.94 -18.76 3.21
N PHE A 194 -3.90 -17.46 3.58
CA PHE A 194 -4.60 -16.36 2.94
C PHE A 194 -3.69 -15.24 2.43
N PHE A 195 -2.54 -15.03 3.09
CA PHE A 195 -1.64 -13.91 2.87
C PHE A 195 -0.19 -14.34 3.06
N ASN A 196 0.63 -14.09 2.05
CA ASN A 196 2.09 -14.10 2.15
C ASN A 196 2.60 -12.86 1.44
N ALA A 197 3.63 -12.21 1.95
CA ALA A 197 4.25 -11.08 1.29
C ALA A 197 5.76 -11.16 1.38
N ARG A 198 6.45 -10.81 0.30
CA ARG A 198 7.90 -10.70 0.24
C ARG A 198 8.31 -9.23 0.19
N LEU A 199 9.26 -8.85 1.05
CA LEU A 199 9.86 -7.53 1.00
C LEU A 199 10.90 -7.45 -0.12
N LEU A 200 10.65 -6.68 -1.18
CA LEU A 200 11.60 -6.51 -2.29
C LEU A 200 12.54 -5.32 -2.07
N ALA A 201 12.03 -4.26 -1.44
CA ALA A 201 12.76 -3.06 -1.06
C ALA A 201 12.11 -2.42 0.18
N PRO A 202 12.79 -1.55 0.95
CA PRO A 202 14.07 -0.92 0.63
C PRO A 202 15.25 -1.87 0.76
N MET A 203 16.30 -1.64 -0.04
CA MET A 203 17.60 -2.27 0.14
C MET A 203 18.27 -1.77 1.43
N PRO A 204 19.05 -2.61 2.14
CA PRO A 204 19.84 -2.17 3.29
C PRO A 204 20.87 -1.12 2.85
N LYS A 205 21.53 -0.47 3.82
CA LYS A 205 22.57 0.52 3.55
C LYS A 205 23.61 -0.01 2.55
N GLN A 206 23.91 0.80 1.53
CA GLN A 206 24.94 0.55 0.53
C GLN A 206 26.14 1.51 0.72
N ASP A 207 27.11 1.45 -0.19
CA ASP A 207 28.18 2.44 -0.25
C ASP A 207 27.65 3.86 -0.53
N ASP A 208 28.45 4.87 -0.21
CA ASP A 208 28.04 6.29 -0.25
C ASP A 208 27.56 6.75 -1.64
N GLU A 209 28.17 6.26 -2.73
CA GLU A 209 27.75 6.62 -4.08
C GLU A 209 26.42 5.96 -4.43
N THR A 210 26.25 4.68 -4.08
CA THR A 210 24.96 4.00 -4.24
C THR A 210 23.87 4.68 -3.40
N GLU A 211 24.13 5.09 -2.16
CA GLU A 211 23.12 5.76 -1.32
C GLU A 211 22.67 7.12 -1.89
N LYS A 212 23.56 7.87 -2.56
CA LYS A 212 23.14 9.09 -3.29
C LYS A 212 22.15 8.75 -4.39
N THR A 213 22.39 7.68 -5.14
CA THR A 213 21.49 7.20 -6.19
C THR A 213 20.16 6.73 -5.62
N LEU A 214 20.18 5.88 -4.59
CA LEU A 214 18.96 5.34 -3.95
C LEU A 214 18.12 6.44 -3.29
N SER A 215 18.75 7.47 -2.73
CA SER A 215 18.04 8.60 -2.15
C SER A 215 17.30 9.41 -3.21
N LYS A 216 17.94 9.68 -4.35
CA LYS A 216 17.36 10.45 -5.46
C LYS A 216 16.28 9.68 -6.25
N ASN A 217 16.30 8.35 -6.20
CA ASN A 217 15.38 7.47 -6.93
C ASN A 217 14.15 7.05 -6.10
N HIS A 218 13.75 7.88 -5.13
CA HIS A 218 12.54 7.69 -4.33
C HIS A 218 12.41 6.27 -3.73
N SER A 219 13.27 5.97 -2.74
CA SER A 219 13.24 4.68 -2.05
C SER A 219 11.87 4.43 -1.38
N SER A 220 11.23 3.34 -1.76
CA SER A 220 9.94 2.89 -1.23
C SER A 220 10.02 1.50 -0.60
N VAL A 221 9.05 1.17 0.26
CA VAL A 221 8.75 -0.21 0.61
C VAL A 221 8.03 -0.85 -0.57
N ILE A 222 8.60 -1.92 -1.11
CA ILE A 222 8.06 -2.65 -2.26
C ILE A 222 7.71 -4.05 -1.79
N LEU A 223 6.46 -4.45 -1.99
CA LEU A 223 5.96 -5.77 -1.60
C LEU A 223 5.42 -6.52 -2.82
N SER A 224 5.84 -7.79 -2.95
CA SER A 224 5.12 -8.79 -3.73
C SER A 224 4.21 -9.56 -2.78
N ILE A 225 2.90 -9.49 -2.99
CA ILE A 225 1.87 -9.97 -2.07
C ILE A 225 1.06 -11.08 -2.74
N GLU A 226 1.00 -12.25 -2.11
CA GLU A 226 0.14 -13.35 -2.50
C GLU A 226 -1.13 -13.37 -1.64
N LEU A 227 -2.29 -13.44 -2.30
CA LEU A 227 -3.60 -13.44 -1.66
C LEU A 227 -4.41 -14.65 -2.12
N ALA A 228 -4.87 -15.47 -1.18
CA ALA A 228 -5.70 -16.63 -1.49
C ALA A 228 -7.19 -16.31 -1.33
N PRO A 229 -8.05 -16.80 -2.25
CA PRO A 229 -9.51 -16.67 -2.14
C PRO A 229 -10.11 -17.57 -1.03
N SER A 230 -9.37 -18.57 -0.55
CA SER A 230 -9.75 -19.45 0.56
C SER A 230 -8.52 -20.18 1.12
N SER A 231 -8.62 -20.76 2.32
CA SER A 231 -7.50 -21.32 3.10
C SER A 231 -6.78 -22.52 2.50
N PHE A 232 -7.20 -23.04 1.36
CA PHE A 232 -6.56 -24.18 0.68
C PHE A 232 -6.37 -23.93 -0.82
N SER A 233 -6.58 -22.69 -1.28
CA SER A 233 -6.45 -22.37 -2.69
C SER A 233 -4.99 -22.45 -3.11
N GLN A 234 -4.73 -23.24 -4.14
CA GLN A 234 -3.43 -23.26 -4.83
C GLN A 234 -3.30 -22.08 -5.81
N ASN A 235 -4.43 -21.57 -6.29
CA ASN A 235 -4.46 -20.39 -7.15
C ASN A 235 -4.54 -19.14 -6.25
N LYS A 236 -3.42 -18.42 -6.16
CA LYS A 236 -3.31 -17.16 -5.41
C LYS A 236 -3.22 -16.01 -6.41
N THR A 237 -3.76 -14.86 -6.03
CA THR A 237 -3.55 -13.60 -6.74
C THR A 237 -2.23 -12.99 -6.27
N HIS A 238 -1.39 -12.61 -7.22
CA HIS A 238 -0.14 -11.90 -7.01
C HIS A 238 -0.36 -10.39 -7.21
N PHE A 239 -0.18 -9.61 -6.15
CA PHE A 239 -0.27 -8.16 -6.16
C PHE A 239 1.09 -7.54 -5.89
N LEU A 240 1.60 -6.76 -6.83
CA LEU A 240 2.86 -6.03 -6.71
C LEU A 240 2.58 -4.54 -6.49
N THR A 241 3.15 -3.97 -5.43
CA THR A 241 3.08 -2.53 -5.13
C THR A 241 4.47 -1.96 -4.89
N GLY A 242 4.76 -0.84 -5.55
CA GLY A 242 6.10 -0.25 -5.64
C GLY A 242 6.29 1.10 -4.96
N GLY A 243 5.21 1.75 -4.50
CA GLY A 243 5.21 3.20 -4.20
C GLY A 243 5.84 3.99 -5.34
N ASP A 244 6.67 4.98 -5.01
CA ASP A 244 7.33 5.84 -5.99
C ASP A 244 8.72 5.38 -6.43
N ALA A 245 9.05 4.09 -6.31
CA ALA A 245 10.38 3.61 -6.68
C ALA A 245 10.73 3.90 -8.15
N HIS A 246 11.87 4.59 -8.37
CA HIS A 246 12.38 4.93 -9.70
C HIS A 246 13.26 3.84 -10.31
N THR A 247 13.67 4.07 -11.55
CA THR A 247 14.43 3.19 -12.44
C THR A 247 15.61 2.48 -11.76
N SER A 248 16.48 3.19 -11.03
CA SER A 248 17.63 2.53 -10.38
C SER A 248 17.23 1.51 -9.31
N ILE A 249 16.05 1.64 -8.70
CA ILE A 249 15.55 0.67 -7.73
C ILE A 249 15.09 -0.58 -8.47
N TRP A 250 14.33 -0.43 -9.55
CA TRP A 250 13.84 -1.55 -10.36
C TRP A 250 14.96 -2.30 -11.07
N GLU A 251 15.98 -1.61 -11.59
CA GLU A 251 17.18 -2.24 -12.15
C GLU A 251 17.89 -3.14 -11.13
N ARG A 252 18.01 -2.68 -9.88
CA ARG A 252 18.65 -3.47 -8.80
C ARG A 252 17.81 -4.65 -8.34
N ILE A 253 16.48 -4.49 -8.35
CA ILE A 253 15.55 -5.58 -8.09
C ILE A 253 15.66 -6.62 -9.21
N TRP A 254 15.71 -6.18 -10.47
CA TRP A 254 15.94 -7.06 -11.61
C TRP A 254 17.27 -7.80 -11.47
N ASP A 255 18.36 -7.11 -11.20
CA ASP A 255 19.68 -7.74 -11.04
C ASP A 255 19.71 -8.81 -9.96
N ARG A 256 18.92 -8.64 -8.89
CA ARG A 256 18.79 -9.63 -7.82
C ARG A 256 17.93 -10.83 -8.21
N TYR A 257 16.88 -10.62 -8.99
CA TYR A 257 15.84 -11.63 -9.23
C TYR A 257 15.74 -12.10 -10.68
N LYS A 258 16.62 -11.66 -11.60
CA LYS A 258 16.58 -12.08 -13.02
C LYS A 258 16.72 -13.58 -13.24
N ASP A 259 17.36 -14.28 -12.31
CA ASP A 259 17.48 -15.75 -12.32
C ASP A 259 16.32 -16.46 -11.60
N THR A 260 15.43 -15.70 -10.94
CA THR A 260 14.20 -16.15 -10.26
C THR A 260 13.07 -15.13 -10.46
N PRO A 261 12.71 -14.81 -11.72
CA PRO A 261 11.81 -13.71 -12.04
C PRO A 261 10.38 -13.93 -11.51
N GLU A 262 10.00 -15.17 -11.16
CA GLU A 262 8.74 -15.53 -10.52
C GLU A 262 8.46 -14.74 -9.23
N VAL A 263 9.49 -14.21 -8.58
CA VAL A 263 9.37 -13.34 -7.40
C VAL A 263 8.68 -12.01 -7.73
N LEU A 264 8.80 -11.56 -8.97
CA LEU A 264 8.25 -10.29 -9.47
C LEU A 264 6.94 -10.49 -10.25
N GLU A 265 6.51 -11.74 -10.47
CA GLU A 265 5.29 -12.03 -11.20
C GLU A 265 4.06 -11.43 -10.52
N TYR A 266 3.13 -10.89 -11.33
CA TYR A 266 1.89 -10.30 -10.84
C TYR A 266 0.68 -10.60 -11.71
N ASP A 267 -0.48 -10.76 -11.04
CA ASP A 267 -1.81 -10.64 -11.66
C ASP A 267 -2.32 -9.19 -11.58
N LEU A 268 -1.81 -8.42 -10.61
CA LEU A 268 -2.15 -7.02 -10.40
C LEU A 268 -0.88 -6.22 -10.03
N LEU A 269 -0.60 -5.17 -10.77
CA LEU A 269 0.46 -4.21 -10.46
C LEU A 269 -0.18 -2.84 -10.21
N GLN A 270 0.17 -2.22 -9.08
CA GLN A 270 0.01 -0.78 -8.91
C GLN A 270 1.17 -0.10 -9.62
N ALA A 271 0.88 0.60 -10.72
CA ALA A 271 1.91 1.22 -11.56
C ALA A 271 2.77 2.17 -10.71
N PRO A 272 4.09 1.90 -10.56
CA PRO A 272 4.95 2.69 -9.70
C PRO A 272 4.93 4.18 -10.05
N HIS A 273 5.01 5.01 -9.01
CA HIS A 273 5.05 6.46 -9.11
C HIS A 273 3.93 7.03 -9.97
N HIS A 274 2.69 6.58 -9.72
CA HIS A 274 1.49 7.09 -10.40
C HIS A 274 1.54 6.96 -11.93
N CYS A 275 2.21 5.93 -12.46
CA CYS A 275 2.55 5.77 -13.88
C CYS A 275 3.58 6.81 -14.38
N SER A 276 4.64 7.03 -13.62
CA SER A 276 5.75 7.91 -14.01
C SER A 276 6.68 7.27 -15.03
N TRP A 277 7.27 8.08 -15.90
CA TRP A 277 8.38 7.63 -16.76
C TRP A 277 9.64 7.32 -15.95
N HIS A 278 9.84 8.00 -14.82
CA HIS A 278 10.97 7.77 -13.92
C HIS A 278 10.97 6.40 -13.23
N ALA A 279 9.91 5.59 -13.36
CA ALA A 279 9.95 4.18 -12.98
C ALA A 279 10.63 3.29 -14.03
N LEU A 280 10.67 3.74 -15.29
CA LEU A 280 11.10 2.96 -16.46
C LEU A 280 12.30 3.57 -17.20
N SER A 281 12.75 4.78 -16.84
CA SER A 281 13.83 5.48 -17.53
C SER A 281 14.63 6.41 -16.61
N HIS A 282 15.90 6.62 -16.95
CA HIS A 282 16.73 7.69 -16.36
C HIS A 282 16.52 9.04 -17.06
N ASP A 283 15.96 9.02 -18.28
CA ASP A 283 15.66 10.23 -19.04
C ASP A 283 14.40 10.91 -18.52
N SER A 284 14.36 12.23 -18.56
CA SER A 284 13.14 12.98 -18.26
C SER A 284 12.25 13.08 -19.50
N TRP A 285 11.00 12.61 -19.39
CA TRP A 285 10.00 12.74 -20.44
C TRP A 285 9.81 14.20 -20.89
N SER A 286 9.80 15.13 -19.93
CA SER A 286 9.62 16.56 -20.20
C SER A 286 10.74 17.16 -21.08
N THR A 287 11.94 16.59 -21.01
CA THR A 287 13.14 17.06 -21.70
C THR A 287 13.33 16.36 -23.04
N TYR A 288 13.27 15.04 -23.05
CA TYR A 288 13.60 14.22 -24.22
C TYR A 288 12.39 13.83 -25.07
N GLY A 289 11.17 13.82 -24.50
CA GLY A 289 9.99 13.37 -25.21
C GLY A 289 10.20 11.97 -25.79
N GLU A 290 9.82 11.75 -27.05
CA GLU A 290 9.93 10.45 -27.73
C GLU A 290 11.39 9.97 -27.91
N ASP A 291 12.39 10.84 -27.74
CA ASP A 291 13.81 10.45 -27.76
C ASP A 291 14.26 9.84 -26.41
N ALA A 292 13.39 9.83 -25.38
CA ALA A 292 13.69 9.23 -24.08
C ALA A 292 13.80 7.70 -24.18
N GLU A 293 14.87 7.14 -23.62
CA GLU A 293 15.17 5.71 -23.71
C GLU A 293 14.60 4.93 -22.53
N VAL A 294 14.04 3.76 -22.79
CA VAL A 294 13.58 2.86 -21.74
C VAL A 294 14.77 2.12 -21.11
N SER A 295 14.79 1.99 -19.79
CA SER A 295 15.72 1.11 -19.09
C SER A 295 15.26 -0.35 -19.25
N GLU A 296 16.06 -1.15 -19.94
CA GLU A 296 15.80 -2.58 -20.12
C GLU A 296 15.68 -3.32 -18.79
N GLY A 297 16.49 -2.96 -17.78
CA GLY A 297 16.46 -3.59 -16.46
C GLY A 297 15.17 -3.28 -15.70
N ALA A 298 14.78 -2.00 -15.65
CA ALA A 298 13.53 -1.61 -15.00
C ALA A 298 12.30 -2.18 -15.71
N ARG A 299 12.28 -2.12 -17.06
CA ARG A 299 11.22 -2.72 -17.87
C ARG A 299 11.16 -4.24 -17.68
N SER A 300 12.30 -4.92 -17.55
CA SER A 300 12.32 -6.36 -17.31
C SER A 300 11.76 -6.72 -15.92
N ALA A 301 12.10 -5.96 -14.86
CA ALA A 301 11.51 -6.18 -13.54
C ALA A 301 9.99 -5.96 -13.54
N LEU A 302 9.50 -4.89 -14.16
CA LEU A 302 8.08 -4.55 -14.21
C LEU A 302 7.31 -5.35 -15.28
N GLY A 303 8.01 -6.04 -16.17
CA GLY A 303 7.46 -6.82 -17.27
C GLY A 303 7.04 -8.25 -16.92
N GLN A 304 7.09 -8.64 -15.65
CA GLN A 304 6.71 -9.99 -15.20
C GLN A 304 5.18 -10.15 -15.04
N ALA A 305 4.43 -9.73 -16.05
CA ALA A 305 2.98 -9.84 -16.06
C ALA A 305 2.54 -11.29 -16.29
N ARG A 306 1.58 -11.80 -15.50
CA ARG A 306 0.93 -13.10 -15.73
C ARG A 306 -0.21 -12.97 -16.76
N GLU A 307 -0.69 -14.10 -17.27
CA GLU A 307 -1.85 -14.14 -18.18
C GLU A 307 -3.06 -13.41 -17.56
N GLY A 308 -3.64 -12.46 -18.29
CA GLY A 308 -4.76 -11.63 -17.86
C GLY A 308 -4.41 -10.57 -16.82
N ALA A 309 -3.12 -10.27 -16.61
CA ALA A 309 -2.68 -9.31 -15.60
C ALA A 309 -3.30 -7.91 -15.82
N ILE A 310 -3.41 -7.18 -14.71
CA ILE A 310 -3.97 -5.83 -14.69
C ILE A 310 -2.94 -4.87 -14.12
N ILE A 311 -2.70 -3.77 -14.80
CA ILE A 311 -1.88 -2.66 -14.28
C ILE A 311 -2.82 -1.50 -13.96
N VAL A 312 -2.76 -0.99 -12.73
CA VAL A 312 -3.58 0.14 -12.27
C VAL A 312 -2.69 1.32 -11.94
N ALA A 313 -2.90 2.44 -12.64
CA ALA A 313 -2.33 3.72 -12.28
C ALA A 313 -3.24 4.47 -11.29
N SER A 314 -2.77 4.64 -10.06
CA SER A 314 -3.39 5.55 -9.08
C SER A 314 -2.97 6.98 -9.41
N SER A 315 -3.65 7.57 -10.38
CA SER A 315 -3.29 8.89 -10.88
C SER A 315 -4.51 9.65 -11.39
N LYS A 316 -4.31 10.93 -11.69
CA LYS A 316 -5.20 11.65 -12.61
C LYS A 316 -5.16 10.95 -13.98
N LYS A 317 -6.14 11.26 -14.83
CA LYS A 317 -6.15 10.77 -16.22
C LYS A 317 -4.79 10.99 -16.89
N VAL A 318 -4.26 9.94 -17.52
CA VAL A 318 -3.04 10.03 -18.34
C VAL A 318 -3.38 10.75 -19.64
N LEU A 319 -2.75 11.89 -19.87
CA LEU A 319 -2.91 12.72 -21.07
C LEU A 319 -1.67 12.62 -21.94
N ASP A 320 -1.85 12.78 -23.26
CA ASP A 320 -0.74 12.88 -24.21
C ASP A 320 -0.11 14.28 -24.14
N ASP A 321 0.61 14.53 -23.06
CA ASP A 321 1.31 15.78 -22.78
C ASP A 321 2.72 15.52 -22.21
N LYS A 322 3.38 16.57 -21.72
CA LYS A 322 4.75 16.50 -21.15
C LYS A 322 4.77 16.29 -19.65
N ASN A 323 3.62 16.10 -19.00
CA ASN A 323 3.56 15.91 -17.56
C ASN A 323 4.12 14.53 -17.18
N ASP A 324 4.73 14.48 -16.01
CA ASP A 324 5.23 13.26 -15.40
C ASP A 324 5.33 13.48 -13.89
N PRO A 325 4.59 12.74 -13.05
CA PRO A 325 3.54 11.76 -13.39
C PRO A 325 2.12 12.38 -13.55
N PRO A 326 1.15 11.65 -14.15
CA PRO A 326 1.37 10.43 -14.93
C PRO A 326 1.96 10.75 -16.31
N CYS A 327 2.73 9.83 -16.88
CA CYS A 327 3.35 9.98 -18.19
C CYS A 327 2.68 9.08 -19.25
N ILE A 328 2.39 9.65 -20.42
CA ILE A 328 1.85 8.90 -21.56
C ILE A 328 2.81 7.83 -22.09
N ARG A 329 4.11 8.10 -22.11
CA ARG A 329 5.12 7.14 -22.58
C ARG A 329 5.21 5.93 -21.66
N ALA A 330 5.17 6.16 -20.35
CA ALA A 330 5.11 5.10 -19.35
C ALA A 330 3.87 4.23 -19.53
N LYS A 331 2.69 4.86 -19.72
CA LYS A 331 1.46 4.13 -20.01
C LYS A 331 1.59 3.24 -21.25
N ARG A 332 2.15 3.75 -22.36
CA ARG A 332 2.39 2.97 -23.58
C ARG A 332 3.31 1.77 -23.33
N GLU A 333 4.34 1.91 -22.49
CA GLU A 333 5.20 0.78 -22.10
C GLU A 333 4.45 -0.26 -21.27
N TYR A 334 3.63 0.16 -20.31
CA TYR A 334 2.80 -0.76 -19.53
C TYR A 334 1.75 -1.48 -20.40
N GLU A 335 1.12 -0.78 -21.35
CA GLU A 335 0.23 -1.40 -22.34
C GLU A 335 0.99 -2.42 -23.20
N SER A 336 2.20 -2.08 -23.67
CA SER A 336 3.06 -3.01 -24.42
C SER A 336 3.47 -4.25 -23.61
N ILE A 337 3.71 -4.13 -22.29
CA ILE A 337 3.95 -5.28 -21.41
C ILE A 337 2.73 -6.20 -21.36
N LEU A 338 1.53 -5.63 -21.41
CA LEU A 338 0.27 -6.36 -21.25
C LEU A 338 -0.24 -7.02 -22.54
N ASP A 339 0.21 -6.56 -23.71
CA ASP A 339 -0.23 -7.05 -25.02
C ASP A 339 -0.03 -8.56 -25.17
N ASP A 340 1.12 -9.08 -24.72
CA ASP A 340 1.48 -10.50 -24.88
C ASP A 340 0.73 -11.44 -23.92
N VAL A 341 0.08 -10.88 -22.89
CA VAL A 341 -0.59 -11.64 -21.82
C VAL A 341 -2.09 -11.37 -21.75
N ASN A 342 -2.68 -10.78 -22.79
CA ASN A 342 -4.10 -10.38 -22.81
C ASN A 342 -4.49 -9.52 -21.59
N GLY A 343 -3.57 -8.68 -21.13
CA GLY A 343 -3.73 -7.88 -19.93
C GLY A 343 -4.55 -6.60 -20.13
N LEU A 344 -4.72 -5.84 -19.05
CA LEU A 344 -5.49 -4.59 -19.08
C LEU A 344 -4.82 -3.48 -18.26
N PHE A 345 -4.64 -2.31 -18.88
CA PHE A 345 -4.24 -1.10 -18.18
C PHE A 345 -5.49 -0.29 -17.75
N LEU A 346 -5.51 0.17 -16.50
CA LEU A 346 -6.57 1.01 -15.95
C LEU A 346 -5.97 2.24 -15.25
N CYS A 347 -6.59 3.40 -15.39
CA CYS A 347 -6.27 4.57 -14.58
C CYS A 347 -7.47 4.93 -13.70
N VAL A 348 -7.23 5.15 -12.41
CA VAL A 348 -8.29 5.51 -11.45
C VAL A 348 -8.97 6.83 -11.87
N GLY A 349 -8.21 7.77 -12.44
CA GLY A 349 -8.67 9.07 -12.91
C GLY A 349 -9.32 9.11 -14.29
N ASP A 350 -9.56 7.98 -14.97
CA ASP A 350 -10.07 7.98 -16.36
C ASP A 350 -11.49 8.57 -16.51
N LYS A 351 -12.32 8.45 -15.47
CA LYS A 351 -13.69 9.00 -15.47
C LYS A 351 -13.69 10.46 -15.02
N ALA A 352 -14.62 11.25 -15.56
CA ALA A 352 -14.82 12.65 -15.12
C ALA A 352 -15.18 12.76 -13.63
N LYS A 353 -15.92 11.76 -13.11
CA LYS A 353 -16.11 11.53 -11.68
C LYS A 353 -15.44 10.19 -11.34
N PRO A 354 -14.15 10.22 -10.95
CA PRO A 354 -13.42 9.02 -10.57
C PRO A 354 -14.12 8.27 -9.44
N GLU A 355 -14.13 6.95 -9.54
CA GLU A 355 -14.70 6.04 -8.54
C GLU A 355 -13.63 5.01 -8.17
N THR A 356 -13.74 4.45 -6.97
CA THR A 356 -12.83 3.40 -6.51
C THR A 356 -12.87 2.18 -7.45
N ILE A 357 -11.72 1.80 -7.98
CA ILE A 357 -11.57 0.57 -8.76
C ILE A 357 -11.42 -0.59 -7.78
N ARG A 358 -12.28 -1.60 -7.90
CA ARG A 358 -12.37 -2.73 -6.97
C ARG A 358 -12.17 -4.04 -7.71
N PHE A 359 -11.41 -4.92 -7.09
CA PHE A 359 -11.19 -6.28 -7.55
C PHE A 359 -11.55 -7.27 -6.45
N GLU A 360 -12.26 -8.32 -6.81
CA GLU A 360 -12.53 -9.47 -5.96
C GLU A 360 -11.54 -10.59 -6.27
N ILE A 361 -11.04 -11.22 -5.21
CA ILE A 361 -10.11 -12.34 -5.27
C ILE A 361 -10.95 -13.61 -5.27
N THR A 362 -10.99 -14.30 -6.42
CA THR A 362 -11.82 -15.49 -6.62
C THR A 362 -10.96 -16.71 -6.93
N SER A 363 -11.53 -17.91 -6.82
CA SER A 363 -10.83 -19.15 -7.21
C SER A 363 -10.44 -19.19 -8.69
N SER A 364 -11.16 -18.45 -9.54
CA SER A 364 -10.89 -18.29 -10.98
C SER A 364 -9.91 -17.17 -11.31
N GLY A 365 -9.36 -16.47 -10.32
CA GLY A 365 -8.48 -15.32 -10.50
C GLY A 365 -9.13 -14.00 -10.10
N LEU A 366 -8.51 -12.90 -10.51
CA LEU A 366 -8.92 -11.56 -10.13
C LEU A 366 -10.09 -11.08 -11.00
N VAL A 367 -11.18 -10.64 -10.36
CA VAL A 367 -12.38 -10.15 -11.08
C VAL A 367 -12.64 -8.69 -10.71
N ARG A 368 -12.77 -7.82 -11.71
CA ARG A 368 -13.16 -6.43 -11.47
C ARG A 368 -14.63 -6.37 -11.03
N ALA A 369 -14.90 -5.81 -9.86
CA ALA A 369 -16.26 -5.65 -9.37
C ALA A 369 -17.03 -4.59 -10.18
N ALA A 370 -18.32 -4.84 -10.42
CA ALA A 370 -19.18 -3.88 -11.10
C ALA A 370 -19.37 -2.62 -10.24
N VAL A 371 -19.38 -1.45 -10.91
CA VAL A 371 -19.66 -0.16 -10.29
C VAL A 371 -21.06 -0.19 -9.66
N GLY A 372 -21.16 0.15 -8.37
CA GLY A 372 -22.44 0.21 -7.64
C GLY A 372 -22.77 -0.98 -6.75
N ILE A 373 -21.99 -2.06 -6.78
CA ILE A 373 -22.04 -3.10 -5.74
C ILE A 373 -21.15 -2.63 -4.59
N ALA A 374 -21.65 -1.70 -3.78
CA ALA A 374 -21.16 -1.59 -2.42
C ALA A 374 -21.35 -2.97 -1.80
N ALA A 375 -20.25 -3.65 -1.46
CA ALA A 375 -20.30 -4.93 -0.75
C ALA A 375 -21.00 -4.69 0.59
N ALA A 376 -22.33 -4.80 0.59
CA ALA A 376 -23.16 -4.89 1.76
C ALA A 376 -22.97 -6.28 2.37
N SER A 377 -21.75 -6.57 2.84
CA SER A 377 -21.53 -7.61 3.84
C SER A 377 -21.79 -7.00 5.21
N SER A 378 -23.06 -6.70 5.47
CA SER A 378 -23.56 -6.44 6.81
C SER A 378 -23.46 -7.74 7.61
N ALA A 379 -22.37 -7.93 8.34
CA ALA A 379 -22.34 -8.91 9.42
C ALA A 379 -23.22 -8.40 10.56
N VAL A 380 -24.51 -8.73 10.49
CA VAL A 380 -25.43 -8.69 11.62
C VAL A 380 -24.96 -9.73 12.62
N ALA A 381 -24.55 -9.29 13.81
CA ALA A 381 -24.50 -10.14 15.00
C ALA A 381 -24.98 -9.33 16.22
N ALA A 382 -26.23 -8.85 16.17
CA ALA A 382 -26.93 -8.55 17.41
C ALA A 382 -27.40 -9.90 18.00
N ALA A 383 -26.81 -10.29 19.12
CA ALA A 383 -27.20 -11.48 19.86
C ALA A 383 -28.71 -11.45 20.17
N ALA A 384 -29.42 -12.53 19.81
CA ALA A 384 -30.82 -12.68 20.17
C ALA A 384 -30.97 -12.71 21.71
N PRO A 385 -31.92 -11.97 22.31
CA PRO A 385 -32.17 -12.07 23.74
C PRO A 385 -32.71 -13.47 24.04
N ARG A 386 -32.08 -14.17 24.99
CA ARG A 386 -32.55 -15.46 25.49
C ARG A 386 -33.97 -15.32 26.04
N ALA A 387 -34.92 -16.01 25.43
CA ALA A 387 -36.24 -16.24 26.01
C ALA A 387 -36.12 -17.26 27.14
N GLY A 388 -36.46 -16.87 28.37
CA GLY A 388 -36.66 -17.83 29.45
C GLY A 388 -36.50 -17.30 30.86
N ALA A 389 -37.56 -16.71 31.42
CA ALA A 389 -37.92 -16.89 32.82
C ALA A 389 -39.45 -16.78 32.93
N ARG A 390 -40.10 -17.93 33.12
CA ARG A 390 -41.52 -18.00 33.47
C ARG A 390 -41.69 -17.57 34.93
N LYS A 391 -42.88 -17.04 35.22
CA LYS A 391 -43.41 -16.75 36.55
C LYS A 391 -43.25 -17.90 37.53
#